data_AF-A0A848Z573-F1
#
_entry.id   AF-A0A848Z573-F1
#
_cell.length_a   1.000
_cell.length_b   1.000
_cell.length_c   1.000
_cell.angle_alpha   90.00
_cell.angle_beta   90.00
_cell.angle_gamma   90.00
#
_symmetry.space_group_name_H-M   'P 1'
#
loop_
_entity.id
_entity.type
_entity.pdbx_description
1 polymer ?
#
loop_
_entity_poly.entity_id
_entity_poly.type
_entity_poly.pdbx_seq_one_letter_code
_entity_poly.pdbx_strand_id
1 'polypeptide(L)'
;VEALHRVAIGDFRPDLTLILDLPVDDGLGRAATRSGAETRYEMMDGGFHQRMRQGFREIAAREPERCALIDAARPIAEVAADLLAEVESRLLAR
;
A
#
# COMPACT_ATOMS: atom_id res chain seq x y z
N VAL A 1 -17.26 8.38 0.11
CA VAL A 1 -16.80 6.99 0.33
C VAL A 1 -17.00 6.55 1.79
N GLU A 2 -16.56 7.31 2.80
CA GLU A 2 -16.76 6.97 4.23
C GLU A 2 -18.22 6.64 4.62
N ALA A 3 -19.20 7.41 4.14
CA ALA A 3 -20.61 7.14 4.43
C ALA A 3 -21.07 5.78 3.88
N LEU A 4 -20.63 5.41 2.68
CA LEU A 4 -20.93 4.10 2.09
C LEU A 4 -20.21 2.97 2.82
N HIS A 5 -18.97 3.20 3.22
CA HIS A 5 -18.21 2.25 4.01
C HIS A 5 -18.92 1.90 5.32
N ARG A 6 -19.36 2.93 6.06
CA ARG A 6 -20.11 2.76 7.31
C ARG A 6 -21.42 1.99 7.11
N VAL A 7 -22.11 2.21 6.00
CA VAL A 7 -23.32 1.44 5.67
C VAL A 7 -22.99 -0.03 5.36
N ALA A 8 -21.87 -0.29 4.68
CA ALA A 8 -21.52 -1.63 4.24
C ALA A 8 -20.97 -2.52 5.36
N ILE A 9 -20.01 -2.01 6.15
CA ILE A 9 -19.29 -2.80 7.16
C ILE A 9 -19.09 -2.07 8.51
N GLY A 10 -19.78 -0.94 8.71
CA GLY A 10 -19.70 -0.17 9.96
C GLY A 10 -18.34 0.49 10.16
N ASP A 11 -17.87 0.47 11.40
CA ASP A 11 -16.60 1.06 11.83
C ASP A 11 -15.41 0.09 11.70
N PHE A 12 -15.64 -1.10 11.13
CA PHE A 12 -14.58 -2.09 10.94
C PHE A 12 -13.46 -1.55 10.05
N ARG A 13 -12.22 -1.62 10.57
CA ARG A 13 -10.99 -1.17 9.95
C ARG A 13 -9.86 -2.11 10.38
N PRO A 14 -8.83 -2.35 9.54
CA PRO A 14 -7.61 -2.99 10.00
C PRO A 14 -6.94 -2.14 11.09
N ASP A 15 -6.42 -2.78 12.13
CA ASP A 15 -5.61 -2.12 13.17
C ASP A 15 -4.32 -1.51 12.59
N LEU A 16 -3.77 -2.15 11.56
CA LEU A 16 -2.60 -1.69 10.82
C LEU A 16 -2.74 -2.00 9.33
N THR A 17 -2.37 -1.04 8.48
CA THR A 17 -2.25 -1.18 7.03
C THR A 17 -0.86 -0.72 6.62
N LEU A 18 -0.07 -1.63 6.04
CA LEU A 18 1.26 -1.35 5.52
C LEU A 18 1.14 -1.06 4.01
N ILE A 19 1.51 0.15 3.61
CA ILE A 19 1.43 0.61 2.21
C ILE A 19 2.84 0.62 1.65
N LEU A 20 3.12 -0.32 0.75
CA LEU A 20 4.40 -0.41 0.05
C LEU A 20 4.41 0.58 -1.12
N ASP A 21 5.07 1.72 -0.93
CA ASP A 21 5.20 2.77 -1.93
C ASP A 21 6.42 2.54 -2.81
N LEU A 22 6.23 2.63 -4.13
CA LEU A 22 7.27 2.45 -5.12
C LEU A 22 6.99 3.35 -6.33
N PRO A 23 8.01 3.85 -7.06
CA PRO A 23 7.79 4.43 -8.37
C PRO A 23 6.97 3.51 -9.28
N VAL A 24 6.04 4.08 -10.03
CA VAL A 24 5.09 3.33 -10.87
C VAL A 24 5.83 2.45 -11.87
N ASP A 25 6.86 2.99 -12.53
CA ASP A 25 7.61 2.28 -13.56
C ASP A 25 8.35 1.06 -12.98
N ASP A 26 8.95 1.20 -11.80
CA ASP A 26 9.58 0.08 -11.10
C ASP A 26 8.55 -0.99 -10.72
N GLY A 27 7.36 -0.57 -10.28
CA GLY A 27 6.26 -1.47 -9.92
C GLY A 27 5.73 -2.27 -11.10
N LEU A 28 5.49 -1.59 -12.23
CA LEU A 28 5.05 -2.23 -13.48
C LEU A 28 6.14 -3.15 -14.03
N GLY A 29 7.42 -2.73 -13.99
CA GLY A 29 8.55 -3.56 -14.39
C GLY A 29 8.63 -4.85 -13.57
N ARG A 30 8.46 -4.77 -12.24
CA ARG A 30 8.41 -5.97 -11.37
C ARG A 30 7.19 -6.84 -11.67
N ALA A 31 6.01 -6.25 -11.90
CA ALA A 31 4.78 -6.98 -12.19
C ALA A 31 4.88 -7.80 -13.49
N ALA A 32 5.47 -7.23 -14.54
CA ALA A 32 5.65 -7.88 -15.84
C ALA A 32 6.49 -9.18 -15.77
N THR A 33 7.37 -9.30 -14.76
CA THR A 33 8.20 -10.52 -14.56
C THR A 33 7.48 -11.67 -13.85
N ARG A 34 6.28 -11.44 -13.30
CA ARG A 34 5.53 -12.46 -12.55
C ARG A 34 4.72 -13.34 -13.51
N SER A 35 4.73 -14.66 -13.31
CA SER A 35 3.89 -15.57 -14.10
C SER A 35 2.39 -15.19 -13.98
N GLY A 36 1.72 -15.00 -15.12
CA GLY A 36 0.35 -14.43 -15.19
C GLY A 36 0.32 -12.91 -15.46
N ALA A 37 1.38 -12.38 -16.08
CA ALA A 37 1.79 -10.97 -16.19
C ALA A 37 0.83 -9.95 -16.81
N GLU A 38 -0.42 -10.30 -17.11
CA GLU A 38 -1.38 -9.36 -17.69
C GLU A 38 -2.74 -9.54 -17.03
N THR A 39 -2.98 -8.79 -15.95
CA THR A 39 -4.36 -8.55 -15.49
C THR A 39 -4.86 -7.24 -16.09
N ARG A 40 -6.18 -7.05 -16.05
CA ARG A 40 -6.86 -5.85 -16.56
C ARG A 40 -6.25 -4.54 -16.05
N TYR A 41 -5.62 -4.56 -14.87
CA TYR A 41 -5.10 -3.38 -14.20
C TYR A 41 -3.68 -3.01 -14.61
N GLU A 42 -2.80 -3.97 -14.92
CA GLU A 42 -1.44 -3.68 -15.42
C GLU A 42 -1.45 -3.12 -16.84
N MET A 43 -2.53 -3.35 -17.60
CA MET A 43 -2.73 -2.76 -18.93
C MET A 43 -3.28 -1.32 -18.90
N MET A 44 -3.60 -0.78 -17.71
CA MET A 44 -4.06 0.61 -17.60
C MET A 44 -2.88 1.57 -17.80
N ASP A 45 -3.17 2.80 -18.26
CA ASP A 45 -2.11 3.77 -18.54
C ASP A 45 -1.32 4.18 -17.29
N GLY A 46 -0.09 4.67 -17.49
CA GLY A 46 0.77 5.11 -16.38
C GLY A 46 0.11 6.20 -15.50
N GLY A 47 -0.74 7.05 -16.06
CA GLY A 47 -1.49 8.06 -15.32
C GLY A 47 -2.48 7.45 -14.32
N PHE A 48 -3.09 6.31 -14.65
CA PHE A 48 -3.93 5.55 -13.72
C PHE A 48 -3.11 5.07 -12.52
N HIS A 49 -1.96 4.46 -12.75
CA HIS A 49 -1.10 3.99 -11.65
C HIS A 49 -0.55 5.13 -10.79
N GLN A 50 -0.25 6.29 -11.39
CA GLN A 50 0.15 7.48 -10.64
C GLN A 50 -0.98 7.99 -9.73
N ARG A 51 -2.22 8.07 -10.23
CA ARG A 51 -3.39 8.42 -9.42
C ARG A 51 -3.63 7.42 -8.28
N MET A 52 -3.46 6.13 -8.56
CA MET A 52 -3.58 5.08 -7.56
C MET A 52 -2.53 5.23 -6.45
N ARG A 53 -1.26 5.39 -6.82
CA ARG A 53 -0.16 5.63 -5.87
C ARG A 53 -0.43 6.85 -4.99
N GLN A 54 -0.84 7.96 -5.62
CA GLN A 54 -1.17 9.19 -4.92
C GLN A 54 -2.32 9.01 -3.92
N GLY A 55 -3.39 8.29 -4.31
CA GLY A 55 -4.51 7.98 -3.42
C GLY A 55 -4.09 7.18 -2.18
N PHE A 56 -3.20 6.20 -2.33
CA PHE A 56 -2.66 5.47 -1.17
C PHE A 56 -1.81 6.34 -0.25
N ARG A 57 -0.99 7.24 -0.80
CA ARG A 57 -0.22 8.21 -0.01
C ARG A 57 -1.12 9.17 0.76
N GLU A 58 -2.21 9.63 0.15
CA GLU A 58 -3.22 10.47 0.81
C GLU A 58 -3.93 9.74 1.95
N ILE A 59 -4.26 8.46 1.78
CA ILE A 59 -4.80 7.61 2.86
C ILE A 59 -3.81 7.52 4.02
N ALA A 60 -2.53 7.24 3.72
CA ALA A 60 -1.49 7.15 4.74
C ALA A 60 -1.33 8.46 5.52
N ALA A 61 -1.34 9.60 4.82
CA ALA A 61 -1.22 10.93 5.43
C ALA A 61 -2.45 11.30 6.27
N ARG A 62 -3.66 10.89 5.85
CA ARG A 62 -4.91 11.18 6.55
C ARG A 62 -5.12 10.29 7.78
N GLU A 63 -4.56 9.08 7.77
CA GLU A 63 -4.80 8.07 8.80
C GLU A 63 -3.47 7.50 9.38
N PRO A 64 -2.56 8.36 9.87
CA PRO A 64 -1.20 7.97 10.25
C PRO A 64 -1.16 7.01 11.45
N GLU A 65 -2.23 6.94 12.25
CA GLU A 65 -2.32 6.04 13.40
C GLU A 65 -2.43 4.57 12.99
N ARG A 66 -3.13 4.27 11.88
CA ARG A 66 -3.37 2.89 11.39
C ARG A 66 -2.71 2.58 10.06
N CYS A 67 -2.17 3.57 9.36
CA CYS A 67 -1.49 3.39 8.07
C CYS A 67 -0.02 3.77 8.19
N ALA A 68 0.87 2.89 7.71
CA ALA A 68 2.30 3.16 7.59
C ALA A 68 2.71 3.09 6.12
N LEU A 69 3.39 4.13 5.64
CA LEU A 69 3.94 4.18 4.29
C LEU A 69 5.38 3.68 4.32
N ILE A 70 5.66 2.62 3.57
CA ILE A 70 6.97 1.94 3.53
C ILE A 70 7.59 2.15 2.16
N ASP A 71 8.85 2.59 2.13
CA ASP A 71 9.59 2.75 0.88
C ASP A 71 10.03 1.39 0.33
N ALA A 72 9.30 0.90 -0.67
CA ALA A 72 9.56 -0.38 -1.32
C ALA A 72 10.58 -0.29 -2.48
N ALA A 73 11.17 0.90 -2.72
CA ALA A 73 12.29 1.07 -3.64
C ALA A 73 13.62 0.60 -3.04
N ARG A 74 13.70 0.51 -1.70
CA ARG A 74 14.86 0.02 -0.97
C ARG A 74 15.13 -1.47 -1.21
N PRO A 75 16.34 -1.96 -0.89
CA PRO A 75 16.64 -3.39 -0.91
C PRO A 75 15.64 -4.21 -0.08
N ILE A 76 15.32 -5.42 -0.55
CA ILE A 76 14.28 -6.28 0.06
C ILE A 76 14.47 -6.53 1.56
N ALA A 77 15.72 -6.67 2.01
CA ALA A 77 16.04 -6.89 3.42
C ALA A 77 15.70 -5.66 4.29
N GLU A 78 15.91 -4.46 3.76
CA GLU A 78 15.57 -3.21 4.44
C GLU A 78 14.06 -3.00 4.49
N VAL A 79 13.36 -3.25 3.38
CA VAL A 79 11.88 -3.20 3.33
C VAL A 79 11.28 -4.18 4.35
N ALA A 80 11.80 -5.41 4.43
CA ALA A 80 11.35 -6.40 5.40
C ALA A 80 11.59 -5.95 6.85
N ALA A 81 12.74 -5.34 7.12
CA ALA A 81 13.05 -4.79 8.44
C ALA A 81 12.10 -3.64 8.83
N ASP A 82 11.83 -2.71 7.90
CA ASP A 82 10.89 -1.60 8.13
C ASP A 82 9.47 -2.12 8.42
N LEU A 83 9.00 -3.12 7.66
CA LEU A 83 7.69 -3.76 7.87
C LEU A 83 7.60 -4.41 9.26
N LEU A 84 8.62 -5.16 9.66
CA LEU A 84 8.67 -5.80 10.98
C LEU A 84 8.66 -4.78 12.09
N ALA A 85 9.44 -3.70 11.98
CA ALA A 85 9.48 -2.63 12.96
C ALA A 85 8.11 -1.97 13.18
N GLU A 86 7.36 -1.70 12.10
CA GLU A 86 6.01 -1.13 12.20
C GLU A 86 5.00 -2.11 12.85
N VAL A 87 5.09 -3.39 12.52
CA VAL A 87 4.24 -4.43 13.14
C VAL A 87 4.56 -4.56 14.63
N GLU A 88 5.84 -4.65 14.98
CA GLU A 88 6.29 -4.74 16.38
C GLU A 88 5.84 -3.52 17.18
N SER A 89 6.09 -2.32 16.65
CA SER A 89 5.78 -1.06 17.32
C SER A 89 4.28 -0.84 17.55
N ARG A 90 3.40 -1.32 16.67
CA ARG A 90 1.97 -0.98 16.69
C ARG A 90 1.05 -2.11 17.14
N LEU A 91 1.45 -3.36 16.92
CA LEU A 91 0.61 -4.52 17.22
C LEU A 91 1.16 -5.41 18.34
N LEU A 92 2.49 -5.53 18.47
CA LEU A 92 3.09 -6.45 19.45
C LEU A 92 3.55 -5.76 20.74
N ALA A 93 3.76 -4.45 20.72
CA ALA A 93 4.08 -3.64 21.91
C ALA A 93 2.85 -3.25 22.76
N ARG A 94 1.66 -3.79 22.44
CA ARG A 94 0.40 -3.56 23.16
C ARG A 94 0.11 -4.69 24.15
#